data_AF-A0A8S3HI34-F1
#
_entry.id   AF-A0A8S3HI34-F1
#
_cell.length_a   1.000
_cell.length_b   1.000
_cell.length_c   1.000
_cell.angle_alpha   90.00
_cell.angle_beta   90.00
_cell.angle_gamma   90.00
#
_symmetry.space_group_name_H-M   'P 1'
#
loop_
_entity.id
_entity.type
_entity.pdbx_description
1 polymer ?
#
loop_
_entity_poly.entity_id
_entity_poly.type
_entity_poly.pdbx_seq_one_letter_code
_entity_poly.pdbx_strand_id
1 'polypeptide(L)'
;MLPPYTTNEQHVRLFELIRYVYGRLHDPNHQLKIVYFRGEHESLLGWLAPGFEMHAVFSPLVALETVTLCIDRILTYIKREENQLFIMKCEYF
;
A
#
# COMPACT_ATOMS: atom_id res chain seq x y z
N MET A 1 -11.00 -22.15 3.81
CA MET A 1 -9.80 -21.52 4.38
C MET A 1 -10.25 -20.62 5.50
N LEU A 2 -9.59 -20.66 6.66
CA LEU A 2 -9.75 -19.59 7.66
C LEU A 2 -9.22 -18.28 7.05
N PRO A 3 -9.85 -17.13 7.33
CA PRO A 3 -9.33 -15.84 6.89
C PRO A 3 -7.93 -15.61 7.48
N PRO A 4 -7.02 -14.91 6.78
CA PRO A 4 -5.72 -14.55 7.35
C PRO A 4 -5.89 -13.53 8.49
N TYR A 5 -4.88 -13.45 9.37
CA TYR A 5 -4.84 -12.50 10.49
C TYR A 5 -6.05 -12.66 11.44
N THR A 6 -6.15 -13.78 12.16
CA THR A 6 -7.24 -14.01 13.12
C THR A 6 -6.83 -13.79 14.57
N THR A 7 -5.52 -13.67 14.83
CA THR A 7 -5.00 -13.47 16.18
C THR A 7 -4.57 -12.03 16.41
N ASN A 8 -4.62 -11.58 17.67
CA ASN A 8 -4.18 -10.24 18.02
C ASN A 8 -2.69 -10.01 17.71
N GLU A 9 -1.85 -11.03 17.89
CA GLU A 9 -0.43 -10.97 17.53
C GLU A 9 -0.21 -10.72 16.03
N GLN A 10 -1.00 -11.38 15.18
CA GLN A 10 -0.95 -11.18 13.73
C GLN A 10 -1.38 -9.76 13.35
N HIS A 11 -2.41 -9.21 14.01
CA HIS A 11 -2.85 -7.83 13.80
C HIS A 11 -1.75 -6.85 14.19
N VAL A 12 -1.18 -6.99 15.39
CA VAL A 12 -0.12 -6.10 15.89
C VAL A 12 1.08 -6.14 14.95
N ARG A 13 1.52 -7.33 14.54
CA ARG A 13 2.63 -7.48 13.59
C ARG A 13 2.35 -6.73 12.28
N LEU A 14 1.16 -6.91 11.72
CA LEU A 14 0.77 -6.27 10.47
C LEU A 14 0.75 -4.74 10.59
N PHE A 15 0.19 -4.23 11.69
CA PHE A 15 0.15 -2.79 11.95
C PHE A 15 1.54 -2.19 12.12
N GLU A 16 2.42 -2.86 12.86
CA GLU A 16 3.80 -2.40 13.04
C GLU A 16 4.57 -2.40 11.70
N LEU A 17 4.32 -3.39 10.84
CA LEU A 17 4.91 -3.43 9.51
C LEU A 17 4.43 -2.26 8.63
N ILE A 18 3.12 -1.95 8.65
CA ILE A 18 2.56 -0.80 7.93
C ILE A 18 3.16 0.50 8.45
N ARG A 19 3.25 0.67 9.78
CA ARG A 19 3.87 1.84 10.41
C ARG A 19 5.33 2.02 10.01
N TYR A 20 6.09 0.93 9.97
CA TYR A 20 7.48 0.95 9.54
C TYR A 20 7.62 1.49 8.13
N VAL A 21 6.84 0.96 7.17
CA VAL A 21 6.89 1.42 5.77
C VAL A 21 6.38 2.85 5.63
N TYR A 22 5.34 3.23 6.36
CA TYR A 22 4.84 4.61 6.39
C TYR A 22 5.94 5.59 6.83
N GLY A 23 6.67 5.28 7.91
CA GLY A 23 7.78 6.10 8.38
C GLY A 23 8.91 6.22 7.35
N ARG A 24 9.16 5.17 6.57
CA ARG A 24 10.15 5.18 5.48
C ARG A 24 9.72 6.03 4.29
N LEU A 25 8.43 6.06 3.96
CA LEU A 25 7.90 6.92 2.89
C LEU A 25 7.93 8.40 3.29
N HIS A 26 7.67 8.70 4.56
CA HIS A 26 7.54 10.06 5.08
C HIS A 26 8.80 10.62 5.75
N ASP A 27 9.94 9.93 5.64
CA ASP A 27 11.22 10.46 6.13
C ASP A 27 11.57 11.74 5.34
N PRO A 28 11.58 12.93 5.97
CA PRO A 28 11.83 14.19 5.28
C PRO A 28 13.24 14.28 4.69
N ASN A 29 14.18 13.46 5.16
CA ASN A 29 15.55 13.40 4.62
C ASN A 29 15.65 12.44 3.42
N HIS A 30 14.74 11.46 3.33
CA HIS A 30 14.77 10.41 2.33
C HIS A 30 13.34 10.00 1.92
N GLN A 31 12.59 10.92 1.31
CA GLN A 31 11.25 10.60 0.78
C GLN A 31 11.38 9.61 -0.38
N LEU A 32 11.22 8.33 -0.07
CA LEU A 32 11.11 7.29 -1.06
C LEU A 32 9.70 7.35 -1.64
N LYS A 33 9.60 7.40 -2.97
CA LYS A 33 8.30 7.28 -3.62
C LYS A 33 7.75 5.87 -3.42
N ILE A 34 8.57 4.84 -3.60
CA ILE A 34 8.15 3.44 -3.49
C ILE A 34 9.07 2.72 -2.50
N VAL A 35 8.49 1.92 -1.62
CA VAL A 35 9.19 1.04 -0.67
C VAL A 35 8.61 -0.36 -0.82
N TYR A 36 9.47 -1.34 -1.08
CA TYR A 36 9.12 -2.75 -1.01
C TYR A 36 9.88 -3.40 0.14
N PHE A 37 9.15 -4.02 1.06
CA PHE A 37 9.70 -4.77 2.17
C PHE A 37 9.24 -6.22 2.07
N ARG A 38 10.17 -7.16 2.18
CA ARG A 38 9.89 -8.59 2.25
C ARG A 38 10.23 -9.09 3.65
N GLY A 39 9.21 -9.42 4.42
CA GLY A 39 9.34 -10.05 5.72
C GLY A 39 9.18 -11.57 5.63
N GLU A 40 9.25 -12.20 6.80
CA GLU A 40 9.09 -13.65 6.95
C GLU A 40 7.63 -14.10 6.71
N HIS A 41 6.66 -13.30 7.15
CA HIS A 41 5.24 -13.66 7.12
C HIS A 41 4.44 -12.89 6.07
N GLU A 42 4.91 -11.71 5.65
CA GLU A 42 4.25 -10.85 4.68
C GLU A 42 5.28 -10.10 3.84
N SER A 43 4.90 -9.70 2.64
CA SER A 43 5.59 -8.64 1.90
C SER A 43 4.69 -7.41 1.85
N LEU A 44 5.27 -6.22 2.01
CA LEU A 44 4.56 -4.95 2.01
C LEU A 44 5.13 -4.05 0.95
N LEU A 45 4.25 -3.49 0.12
CA LEU A 45 4.57 -2.37 -0.75
C LEU A 45 3.90 -1.11 -0.19
N GLY A 46 4.71 -0.08 0.06
CA GLY A 46 4.25 1.27 0.27
C GLY A 46 4.56 2.12 -0.97
N TRP A 47 3.62 2.97 -1.37
CA TRP A 47 3.83 3.91 -2.45
C TRP A 47 3.14 5.24 -2.19
N LEU A 48 3.94 6.29 -2.28
CA LEU A 48 3.53 7.68 -2.26
C LEU A 48 3.55 8.26 -3.68
N ALA A 49 2.40 8.76 -4.12
CA ALA A 49 2.24 9.46 -5.39
C ALA A 49 1.52 10.81 -5.16
N PRO A 50 1.60 11.77 -6.11
CA PRO A 50 0.81 12.99 -6.01
C PRO A 50 -0.68 12.65 -5.98
N GLY A 51 -1.37 13.04 -4.91
CA GLY A 51 -2.83 12.87 -4.77
C GLY A 51 -3.28 11.54 -4.15
N PHE A 52 -2.40 10.55 -3.96
CA PHE A 52 -2.76 9.33 -3.25
C PHE A 52 -1.56 8.64 -2.58
N GLU A 53 -1.86 7.86 -1.54
CA GLU A 53 -0.92 6.96 -0.88
C GLU A 53 -1.52 5.55 -0.84
N MET A 54 -0.70 4.54 -1.12
CA MET A 54 -1.13 3.15 -1.17
C MET A 54 -0.21 2.25 -0.35
N HIS A 55 -0.81 1.38 0.47
CA HIS A 55 -0.15 0.29 1.18
C HIS A 55 -0.80 -1.03 0.81
N ALA A 56 -0.01 -1.96 0.30
CA ALA A 56 -0.49 -3.26 -0.18
C ALA A 56 0.31 -4.41 0.42
N VAL A 57 -0.38 -5.30 1.14
CA VAL A 57 0.19 -6.46 1.82
C VAL A 57 -0.01 -7.70 0.96
N PHE A 58 1.05 -8.49 0.81
CA PHE A 58 1.08 -9.71 0.03
C PHE A 58 1.66 -10.89 0.85
N SER A 59 1.43 -12.10 0.35
CA SER A 59 2.13 -13.30 0.83
C SER A 59 3.66 -13.14 0.70
N PRO A 60 4.47 -13.67 1.62
CA PRO A 60 5.93 -13.49 1.64
C PRO A 60 6.63 -14.21 0.47
N LEU A 61 5.92 -15.11 -0.21
CA LEU A 61 6.41 -15.86 -1.37
C LEU A 61 5.92 -15.28 -2.69
N VAL A 62 5.22 -14.16 -2.69
CA VAL A 62 4.83 -13.50 -3.93
C VAL A 62 6.08 -13.03 -4.69
N ALA A 63 6.07 -13.22 -6.01
CA ALA A 63 7.13 -12.71 -6.87
C ALA A 63 6.98 -11.19 -7.04
N LEU A 64 8.10 -10.47 -7.12
CA LEU A 64 8.09 -9.01 -7.25
C LEU A 64 7.39 -8.56 -8.53
N GLU A 65 7.54 -9.34 -9.61
CA GLU A 65 6.87 -9.13 -10.89
C GLU A 65 5.34 -9.20 -10.75
N THR A 66 4.85 -10.10 -9.91
CA THR A 66 3.42 -10.21 -9.62
C THR A 66 2.92 -9.03 -8.80
N VAL A 67 3.72 -8.56 -7.83
CA VAL A 67 3.42 -7.36 -7.04
C VAL A 67 3.29 -6.15 -7.96
N THR A 68 4.30 -5.91 -8.81
CA THR A 68 4.28 -4.81 -9.78
C THR A 68 3.08 -4.88 -10.71
N LEU A 69 2.79 -6.05 -11.30
CA LEU A 69 1.63 -6.23 -12.18
C LEU A 69 0.30 -5.91 -11.49
N CYS A 70 0.13 -6.35 -10.25
CA CYS A 70 -1.09 -6.06 -9.47
C CYS A 70 -1.24 -4.56 -9.20
N ILE A 71 -0.16 -3.89 -8.83
CA ILE A 71 -0.13 -2.44 -8.58
C ILE A 71 -0.45 -1.67 -9.86
N ASP A 72 0.18 -2.02 -10.98
CA ASP A 72 -0.06 -1.38 -12.27
C ASP A 72 -1.52 -1.47 -12.71
N ARG A 73 -2.16 -2.62 -12.45
CA ARG A 73 -3.60 -2.81 -12.70
C ARG A 73 -4.46 -1.94 -11.80
N ILE A 74 -4.18 -1.90 -10.50
CA ILE A 74 -4.92 -1.06 -9.54
C ILE A 74 -4.82 0.40 -9.95
N LEU A 75 -3.64 0.86 -10.35
CA LEU A 75 -3.46 2.25 -10.80
C LEU A 75 -4.18 2.57 -12.07
N THR A 76 -4.11 1.67 -13.05
CA THR A 76 -4.79 1.85 -14.32
C THR A 76 -6.28 1.95 -14.07
N TYR A 77 -6.80 1.14 -13.15
CA TYR A 77 -8.18 1.21 -12.70
C TYR A 77 -8.48 2.53 -11.97
N ILE A 78 -7.67 2.92 -10.98
CA ILE A 78 -7.83 4.19 -10.26
C ILE A 78 -7.85 5.34 -11.25
N LYS A 79 -6.83 5.51 -12.11
CA LYS A 79 -6.79 6.59 -13.11
C LYS A 79 -7.98 6.60 -14.06
N ARG A 80 -8.49 5.42 -14.43
CA ARG A 80 -9.71 5.30 -15.24
C ARG A 80 -10.95 5.78 -14.47
N GLU A 81 -11.03 5.45 -13.20
CA GLU A 81 -12.12 5.85 -12.31
C GLU A 81 -11.98 7.28 -11.80
N GLU A 82 -10.78 7.84 -11.66
CA GLU A 82 -10.54 9.25 -11.32
C GLU A 82 -11.20 10.18 -12.34
N ASN A 83 -11.18 9.81 -13.62
CA ASN A 83 -11.91 10.50 -14.70
C ASN A 83 -13.44 10.40 -14.56
N GLN A 84 -13.96 9.47 -13.75
CA GLN A 84 -15.39 9.21 -13.53
C GLN A 84 -15.89 9.61 -12.13
N LEU A 85 -15.02 9.63 -11.10
CA LEU A 85 -15.38 9.68 -9.68
C LEU A 85 -14.81 10.88 -8.92
N PHE A 86 -13.87 11.66 -9.47
CA PHE A 86 -13.51 12.94 -8.84
C PHE A 86 -14.59 13.98 -9.09
N ILE A 87 -15.64 13.92 -8.27
CA ILE A 87 -16.43 15.11 -7.95
C ILE A 87 -15.49 16.06 -7.20
N MET A 88 -14.87 16.99 -7.93
CA MET A 88 -14.21 18.19 -7.40
C MET A 88 -15.26 19.11 -6.76
N LYS A 89 -15.91 18.68 -5.69
CA LYS A 89 -16.73 19.54 -4.83
C LYS A 89 -16.60 19.12 -3.37
N CYS A 90 -15.61 19.71 -2.71
CA CYS A 90 -15.81 20.18 -1.34
C CYS A 90 -15.66 21.70 -1.39
N GLU A 91 -16.69 22.37 -1.90
CA GLU A 91 -16.89 23.79 -1.60
C GLU A 91 -17.22 23.86 -0.11
N TYR A 92 -16.26 24.27 0.71
CA TYR A 92 -16.53 24.59 2.11
C TYR A 92 -17.43 25.82 2.14
N PHE A 93 -18.65 25.66 2.64
CA PHE A 93 -19.54 26.75 3.06
C PHE A 93 -19.07 27.31 4.41
#